data_AF-A0A8X6UI93-F1
#
_entry.id   AF-A0A8X6UI93-F1
#
_cell.length_a   1.000
_cell.length_b   1.000
_cell.length_c   1.000
_cell.angle_alpha   90.00
_cell.angle_beta   90.00
_cell.angle_gamma   90.00
#
_symmetry.space_group_name_H-M   'P 1'
#
loop_
_entity.id
_entity.type
_entity.pdbx_description
1 polymer ?
#
loop_
_entity_poly.entity_id
_entity_poly.type
_entity_poly.pdbx_seq_one_letter_code
_entity_poly.pdbx_strand_id
1 'polypeptide(L)'
;MQEDAKNRSVSIDTPTPEKAARWKFASIDANKNSALDKREWKIFKKEWRTFHKDSKQKKRLRKCWRNLPRFCDENDNQKITIDEWLACTSITRDFKGTLPRNQRKGKNPFSTILKSD
;
A
#
# COMPACT_ATOMS: atom_id res chain seq x y z
N MET A 1 9.17 45.01 4.08
CA MET A 1 9.16 44.09 2.93
C MET A 1 10.39 43.22 3.06
N GLN A 2 10.23 42.00 3.58
CA GLN A 2 11.28 40.98 3.63
C GLN A 2 10.74 39.80 2.84
N GLU A 3 11.41 39.48 1.73
CA GLU A 3 11.19 38.26 0.95
C GLU A 3 12.26 37.25 1.36
N ASP A 4 11.85 36.24 2.12
CA ASP A 4 12.74 35.14 2.53
C ASP A 4 12.82 34.09 1.41
N ALA A 5 13.85 34.24 0.57
CA ALA A 5 14.27 33.23 -0.40
C ALA A 5 14.92 32.02 0.33
N LYS A 6 14.11 31.05 0.76
CA LYS A 6 14.61 29.75 1.24
C LYS A 6 13.98 28.59 0.48
N ASN A 7 14.34 28.46 -0.80
CA ASN A 7 13.96 27.33 -1.65
C ASN A 7 15.08 26.99 -2.63
N ARG A 8 16.10 26.22 -2.20
CA ARG A 8 16.79 25.27 -3.11
C ARG A 8 17.77 24.35 -2.38
N SER A 9 17.24 23.27 -1.82
CA SER A 9 18.01 22.03 -1.69
C SER A 9 17.04 20.85 -1.73
N VAL A 10 16.30 20.73 -2.84
CA VAL A 10 15.64 19.47 -3.19
C VAL A 10 16.74 18.60 -3.77
N SER A 11 17.24 17.67 -2.95
CA SER A 11 18.26 16.68 -3.29
C SER A 11 17.87 15.94 -4.58
N ILE A 12 18.71 16.06 -5.61
CA ILE A 12 18.41 15.66 -6.99
C ILE A 12 18.41 14.13 -7.20
N ASP A 13 18.86 13.35 -6.22
CA ASP A 13 19.13 11.90 -6.43
C ASP A 13 18.15 10.94 -5.75
N THR A 14 17.18 11.42 -4.97
CA THR A 14 16.08 10.56 -4.50
C THR A 14 14.92 10.65 -5.47
N PRO A 15 14.51 9.56 -6.15
CA PRO A 15 13.29 9.59 -6.95
C PRO A 15 12.15 10.00 -6.03
N THR A 16 11.37 11.01 -6.44
CA THR A 16 10.17 11.40 -5.71
C THR A 16 9.31 10.15 -5.49
N PRO A 17 8.59 10.04 -4.35
CA PRO A 17 7.76 8.87 -4.07
C PRO A 17 6.79 8.58 -5.21
N GLU A 18 6.30 9.62 -5.87
CA GLU A 18 5.51 9.54 -7.09
C GLU A 18 6.28 8.93 -8.27
N LYS A 19 7.49 9.39 -8.56
CA LYS A 19 8.32 8.84 -9.64
C LYS A 19 8.69 7.37 -9.39
N ALA A 20 8.98 7.01 -8.15
CA ALA A 20 9.23 5.63 -7.75
C ALA A 20 7.96 4.75 -7.91
N ALA A 21 6.80 5.27 -7.54
CA ALA A 21 5.52 4.59 -7.73
C ALA A 21 5.18 4.39 -9.21
N ARG A 22 5.39 5.40 -10.07
CA ARG A 22 5.20 5.31 -11.53
C ARG A 22 6.16 4.31 -12.17
N TRP A 23 7.45 4.37 -11.81
CA TRP A 23 8.43 3.38 -12.27
C TRP A 23 8.01 1.97 -11.86
N LYS A 24 7.56 1.81 -10.61
CA LYS A 24 7.16 0.49 -10.13
C LYS A 24 5.90 -0.02 -10.84
N PHE A 25 4.94 0.85 -11.11
CA PHE A 25 3.76 0.53 -11.89
C PHE A 25 4.16 0.01 -13.29
N ALA A 26 4.99 0.78 -14.00
CA ALA A 26 5.49 0.39 -15.33
C ALA A 26 6.32 -0.90 -15.32
N SER A 27 6.98 -1.22 -14.21
CA SER A 27 7.71 -2.48 -14.03
C SER A 27 6.79 -3.70 -13.84
N ILE A 28 5.55 -3.51 -13.39
CA ILE A 28 4.59 -4.60 -13.13
C ILE A 28 3.60 -4.74 -14.31
N ASP A 29 3.27 -3.62 -14.96
CA ASP A 29 2.40 -3.55 -16.14
C ASP A 29 3.12 -4.12 -17.37
N ALA A 30 3.01 -5.43 -17.56
CA ALA A 30 3.66 -6.15 -18.65
C ALA A 30 2.87 -6.03 -19.96
N ASN A 31 1.54 -5.89 -19.85
CA ASN A 31 0.64 -5.76 -21.00
C ASN A 31 0.47 -4.30 -21.48
N LYS A 32 1.01 -3.31 -20.73
CA LYS A 32 0.95 -1.87 -21.01
C LYS A 32 -0.48 -1.33 -21.15
N ASN A 33 -1.43 -1.96 -20.47
CA ASN A 33 -2.85 -1.58 -20.53
C ASN A 33 -3.20 -0.45 -19.55
N SER A 34 -2.21 0.11 -18.83
CA SER A 34 -2.40 1.13 -17.79
C SER A 34 -3.28 0.68 -16.61
N ALA A 35 -3.47 -0.64 -16.43
CA ALA A 35 -4.30 -1.24 -15.41
C ALA A 35 -3.77 -2.63 -14.97
N LEU A 36 -3.29 -2.70 -13.72
CA LEU A 36 -2.73 -3.94 -13.20
C LEU A 36 -3.82 -4.98 -12.94
N ASP A 37 -3.79 -6.05 -13.74
CA ASP A 37 -4.73 -7.17 -13.60
C ASP A 37 -4.31 -8.12 -12.47
N LYS A 38 -5.28 -8.91 -11.97
CA LYS A 38 -5.02 -10.02 -11.03
C LYS A 38 -3.91 -10.97 -11.47
N ARG A 39 -3.74 -11.19 -12.78
CA ARG A 39 -2.72 -12.08 -13.34
C ARG A 39 -1.31 -11.52 -13.15
N GLU A 40 -1.10 -10.25 -13.49
CA GLU A 40 0.18 -9.55 -13.33
C GLU A 40 0.53 -9.44 -11.85
N TRP A 41 -0.48 -9.14 -11.02
CA TRP A 41 -0.28 -9.08 -9.58
C TRP A 41 0.07 -10.44 -8.96
N LYS A 42 -0.40 -11.55 -9.55
CA LYS A 42 -0.05 -12.90 -9.11
C LYS A 42 1.41 -13.23 -9.44
N ILE A 43 1.89 -12.81 -10.61
CA ILE A 43 3.29 -12.98 -11.03
C ILE A 43 4.20 -12.16 -10.11
N PHE A 44 3.90 -10.88 -9.94
CA PHE A 44 4.65 -10.01 -9.03
C PHE A 44 4.69 -10.53 -7.59
N LYS A 45 3.56 -11.04 -7.07
CA LYS A 45 3.52 -11.70 -5.74
C LYS A 45 4.40 -12.94 -5.66
N LYS A 46 4.62 -13.67 -6.76
CA LYS A 46 5.49 -14.86 -6.78
C LYS A 46 6.95 -14.44 -6.67
N GLU A 47 7.36 -13.42 -7.41
CA GLU A 47 8.70 -12.83 -7.33
C GLU A 47 8.98 -12.21 -5.95
N TRP A 48 7.99 -11.54 -5.38
CA TRP A 48 8.15 -10.96 -4.05
C TRP A 48 8.31 -12.01 -2.94
N ARG A 49 7.69 -13.20 -3.10
CA ARG A 49 7.84 -14.29 -2.13
C ARG A 49 9.28 -14.80 -2.03
N THR A 50 10.01 -14.81 -3.13
CA THR A 50 11.43 -15.21 -3.15
C THR A 50 12.27 -14.10 -2.54
N PHE A 51 12.05 -12.84 -2.93
CA PHE A 51 12.77 -11.68 -2.37
C PHE A 51 12.60 -11.50 -0.85
N HIS A 52 11.44 -11.89 -0.31
CA HIS A 52 11.13 -11.76 1.12
C HIS A 52 11.60 -12.97 1.96
N LYS A 53 12.32 -13.94 1.38
CA LYS A 53 12.76 -15.14 2.10
C LYS A 53 13.93 -14.84 3.06
N ASP A 54 14.78 -13.90 2.68
CA ASP A 54 16.11 -13.73 3.28
C ASP A 54 16.13 -12.76 4.47
N SER A 55 15.08 -11.95 4.66
CA SER A 55 15.01 -10.99 5.77
C SER A 55 13.77 -11.19 6.64
N LYS A 56 13.97 -11.28 7.96
CA LYS A 56 12.89 -11.38 8.97
C LYS A 56 11.95 -10.17 8.92
N GLN A 57 12.49 -8.97 8.66
CA GLN A 57 11.70 -7.74 8.53
C GLN A 57 10.82 -7.79 7.27
N LYS A 58 11.38 -8.26 6.16
CA LYS A 58 10.64 -8.52 4.92
C LYS A 58 9.51 -9.55 5.13
N LYS A 59 9.72 -10.60 5.93
CA LYS A 59 8.66 -11.59 6.23
C LYS A 59 7.41 -10.96 6.87
N ARG A 60 7.56 -9.95 7.74
CA ARG A 60 6.41 -9.24 8.36
C ARG A 60 5.57 -8.49 7.33
N LEU A 61 6.22 -7.91 6.33
CA LEU A 61 5.56 -7.18 5.25
C LEU A 61 4.76 -8.10 4.31
N ARG A 62 4.96 -9.43 4.35
CA ARG A 62 4.21 -10.38 3.50
C ARG A 62 2.69 -10.24 3.64
N LYS A 63 2.18 -9.93 4.83
CA LYS A 63 0.74 -9.73 5.07
C LYS A 63 0.25 -8.43 4.41
N CYS A 64 0.98 -7.33 4.58
CA CYS A 64 0.66 -6.04 3.97
C CYS A 64 0.70 -6.12 2.43
N TRP A 65 1.77 -6.68 1.86
CA TRP A 65 1.91 -6.81 0.40
C TRP A 65 0.86 -7.73 -0.23
N ARG A 66 0.39 -8.75 0.49
CA ARG A 66 -0.73 -9.59 0.03
C ARG A 66 -2.04 -8.81 -0.02
N ASN A 67 -2.24 -7.90 0.92
CA ASN A 67 -3.45 -7.09 1.03
C ASN A 67 -3.40 -5.79 0.21
N LEU A 68 -2.21 -5.34 -0.19
CA LEU A 68 -2.00 -4.13 -0.98
C LEU A 68 -2.95 -4.00 -2.19
N PRO A 69 -3.11 -5.00 -3.08
CA PRO A 69 -3.98 -4.84 -4.23
C PRO A 69 -5.45 -4.67 -3.83
N ARG A 70 -5.89 -5.34 -2.76
CA ARG A 70 -7.24 -5.19 -2.21
C ARG A 70 -7.45 -3.86 -1.50
N PHE A 71 -6.36 -3.23 -1.07
CA PHE A 71 -6.39 -1.94 -0.39
C PHE A 71 -6.38 -0.79 -1.40
N CYS A 72 -5.67 -0.94 -2.53
CA CYS A 72 -5.64 0.07 -3.59
C CYS A 72 -6.84 -0.02 -4.55
N ASP A 73 -7.51 -1.17 -4.63
CA ASP A 73 -8.72 -1.39 -5.44
C ASP A 73 -9.95 -0.84 -4.71
N GLU A 74 -10.26 0.44 -4.93
CA GLU A 74 -11.34 1.18 -4.25
C GLU A 74 -12.73 0.86 -4.83
N ASN A 75 -12.79 0.48 -6.11
CA ASN A 75 -14.02 0.14 -6.83
C ASN A 75 -14.28 -1.38 -6.93
N ASP A 76 -13.45 -2.22 -6.31
CA ASP A 76 -13.45 -3.70 -6.32
C ASP A 76 -13.57 -4.29 -7.74
N ASN A 77 -13.06 -3.57 -8.75
CA ASN A 77 -13.12 -3.98 -10.14
C ASN A 77 -12.04 -5.02 -10.50
N GLN A 78 -11.22 -5.42 -9.51
CA GLN A 78 -10.15 -6.41 -9.61
C GLN A 78 -8.98 -5.97 -10.51
N LYS A 79 -8.91 -4.69 -10.82
CA LYS A 79 -7.86 -4.02 -11.57
C LYS A 79 -7.39 -2.81 -10.76
N ILE A 80 -6.15 -2.42 -10.93
CA ILE A 80 -5.62 -1.22 -10.27
C ILE A 80 -5.11 -0.30 -11.36
N THR A 81 -5.83 0.78 -11.59
CA THR A 81 -5.40 1.84 -12.51
C THR A 81 -4.20 2.60 -11.95
N ILE A 82 -3.49 3.32 -12.82
CA ILE A 82 -2.35 4.13 -12.39
C ILE A 82 -2.75 5.21 -11.38
N ASP A 83 -3.96 5.76 -11.49
CA ASP A 83 -4.46 6.78 -10.57
C ASP A 83 -4.75 6.20 -9.18
N GLU A 84 -5.41 5.03 -9.12
CA GLU A 84 -5.64 4.29 -7.86
C GLU A 84 -4.31 3.88 -7.22
N TRP A 85 -3.35 3.43 -8.03
CA TRP A 85 -2.02 3.08 -7.58
C TRP A 85 -1.28 4.28 -6.98
N LEU A 86 -1.27 5.41 -7.69
CA LEU A 86 -0.64 6.64 -7.22
C LEU A 86 -1.33 7.14 -5.95
N ALA A 87 -2.65 7.19 -5.91
CA ALA A 87 -3.41 7.61 -4.71
C ALA A 87 -3.18 6.67 -3.51
N CYS A 88 -2.98 5.38 -3.74
CA CYS A 88 -2.70 4.39 -2.70
C CYS A 88 -1.27 4.47 -2.15
N THR A 89 -0.30 4.86 -3.00
CA THR A 89 1.13 4.88 -2.67
C THR A 89 1.65 6.25 -2.27
N SER A 90 0.96 7.32 -2.65
CA SER A 90 1.27 8.66 -2.19
C SER A 90 0.79 8.81 -0.75
N ILE A 91 1.72 9.23 0.11
CA ILE A 91 1.58 9.34 1.57
C ILE A 91 0.56 10.42 1.98
N THR A 92 -0.09 11.08 1.01
CA THR A 92 -1.06 12.16 1.16
C THR A 92 -2.49 11.72 1.46
N ARG A 93 -2.78 10.41 1.49
CA ARG A 93 -4.01 9.98 2.15
C ARG A 93 -3.78 10.12 3.65
N ASP A 94 -4.25 11.23 4.22
CA ASP A 94 -4.50 11.35 5.65
C ASP A 94 -5.20 10.07 6.08
N PHE A 95 -4.44 9.18 6.72
CA PHE A 95 -4.93 7.88 7.17
C PHE A 95 -5.94 8.16 8.28
N LYS A 96 -7.20 8.45 7.91
CA LYS A 96 -8.35 8.11 8.75
C LYS A 96 -8.37 6.59 8.77
N GLY A 97 -7.58 6.04 9.69
CA GLY A 97 -7.41 4.62 9.89
C GLY A 97 -8.72 3.97 10.31
N THR A 98 -9.63 3.73 9.37
CA THR A 98 -10.40 2.51 9.39
C THR A 98 -9.46 1.41 8.96
N LEU A 99 -8.62 0.97 9.91
CA LEU A 99 -8.09 -0.39 9.89
C LEU A 99 -9.25 -1.30 9.51
N PRO A 100 -9.07 -2.29 8.62
CA PRO A 100 -10.13 -3.24 8.34
C PRO A 100 -10.58 -3.81 9.68
N ARG A 101 -11.76 -3.38 10.14
CA ARG A 101 -12.32 -3.79 11.42
C ARG A 101 -12.56 -5.27 11.23
N ASN A 102 -11.62 -6.07 11.74
CA ASN A 102 -11.82 -7.49 11.91
C ASN A 102 -12.96 -7.56 12.92
N GLN A 103 -14.21 -7.54 12.43
CA GLN A 103 -15.38 -7.61 13.27
C GLN A 103 -15.26 -8.97 13.96
N ARG A 104 -14.80 -8.96 15.22
CA ARG A 104 -14.79 -10.16 16.03
C ARG A 104 -16.22 -10.67 16.04
N LYS A 105 -16.45 -11.84 15.41
CA LYS A 105 -17.72 -12.54 15.54
C LYS A 105 -17.76 -13.08 16.97
N GLY A 106 -18.62 -12.51 17.80
CA GLY A 106 -18.86 -12.99 19.16
C GLY A 106 -18.83 -11.88 20.21
N LYS A 107 -19.54 -12.12 21.32
CA LYS A 107 -19.55 -11.27 22.51
C LYS A 107 -18.16 -11.30 23.16
N ASN A 108 -17.75 -10.20 23.79
CA ASN A 108 -16.48 -10.11 24.51
C ASN A 108 -16.41 -11.22 25.57
N PRO A 109 -15.42 -12.13 25.54
CA PRO A 109 -15.30 -13.21 26.54
C PRO A 109 -15.08 -12.71 27.97
N PHE A 110 -14.69 -11.44 28.15
CA PHE A 110 -14.54 -10.82 29.47
C PHE A 110 -15.84 -10.18 30.00
N SER A 111 -16.93 -10.18 29.22
CA SER A 111 -18.22 -9.63 29.68
C SER A 111 -18.82 -10.36 30.87
N THR A 112 -18.45 -11.63 31.09
CA THR A 112 -18.89 -12.42 32.24
C THR A 112 -17.97 -12.28 33.47
N ILE A 113 -16.75 -11.78 33.27
CA ILE A 113 -15.69 -11.74 34.28
C ILE A 113 -15.61 -10.34 34.92
N LEU A 114 -15.78 -9.29 34.11
CA LEU A 114 -15.80 -7.91 34.59
C LEU A 114 -17.25 -7.48 34.79
N LYS A 115 -17.82 -7.82 35.96
CA LYS A 115 -19.02 -7.15 36.45
C LYS A 115 -18.54 -5.88 37.17
N SER A 116 -19.05 -4.73 36.76
CA SER A 116 -18.94 -3.50 37.53
C SER A 116 -19.87 -3.67 38.74
N ASP A 117 -19.31 -3.65 39.95
CA ASP A 117 -20.10 -3.46 41.18
C ASP A 117 -20.88 -2.12 41.13
#